data_AF-A0A0F9U3J4-F1
#
_entry.id   AF-A0A0F9U3J4-F1
#
_cell.length_a   1.000
_cell.length_b   1.000
_cell.length_c   1.000
_cell.angle_alpha   90.00
_cell.angle_beta   90.00
_cell.angle_gamma   90.00
#
_symmetry.space_group_name_H-M   'P 1'
#
loop_
_entity.id
_entity.type
_entity.pdbx_description
1 polymer ?
#
loop_
_entity_poly.entity_id
_entity_poly.type
_entity_poly.pdbx_seq_one_letter_code
_entity_poly.pdbx_strand_id
1 'polypeptide(L)'
;MPDPIKRKEYLRIFQSLQNNEIRFQTPLILRMYGELNKVNMRNENRYILCNFLDQNSDKIGLGDDIYKINNQKTLNQLLLLAVNKAKEFKLLEELYEEYISSIGAINKKKLIKT
;
A
#
# COMPACT_ATOMS: atom_id res chain seq x y z
N MET A 1 -16.37 -13.60 -2.01
CA MET A 1 -15.04 -13.91 -2.59
C MET A 1 -14.88 -13.12 -3.88
N PRO A 2 -13.73 -12.48 -4.19
CA PRO A 2 -13.54 -11.86 -5.50
C PRO A 2 -13.38 -12.92 -6.59
N ASP A 3 -13.94 -12.64 -7.75
CA ASP A 3 -14.04 -13.50 -8.93
C ASP A 3 -12.65 -13.90 -9.50
N PRO A 4 -12.40 -15.19 -9.84
CA PRO A 4 -11.15 -15.66 -10.44
C PRO A 4 -10.72 -14.92 -11.71
N ILE A 5 -11.67 -14.41 -12.51
CA ILE A 5 -11.40 -13.69 -13.76
C ILE A 5 -10.70 -12.36 -13.48
N LYS A 6 -11.17 -11.63 -12.46
CA LYS A 6 -10.56 -10.36 -12.05
C LYS A 6 -9.11 -10.56 -11.57
N ARG A 7 -8.80 -11.72 -10.98
CA ARG A 7 -7.46 -12.07 -10.46
C ARG A 7 -6.36 -12.11 -11.53
N LYS A 8 -6.64 -12.71 -12.69
CA LYS A 8 -5.69 -12.75 -13.82
C LYS A 8 -5.41 -11.35 -14.35
N GLU A 9 -6.45 -10.52 -14.42
CA GLU A 9 -6.35 -9.14 -14.87
C GLU A 9 -5.53 -8.28 -13.89
N TYR A 10 -5.73 -8.47 -12.57
CA TYR A 10 -4.93 -7.80 -11.55
C TYR A 10 -3.44 -8.18 -11.62
N LEU A 11 -3.12 -9.48 -11.65
CA LEU A 11 -1.73 -9.93 -11.77
C LEU A 11 -1.05 -9.33 -13.00
N ARG A 12 -1.78 -9.25 -14.12
CA ARG A 12 -1.29 -8.65 -15.36
C ARG A 12 -1.05 -7.15 -15.22
N ILE A 13 -1.97 -6.42 -14.58
CA ILE A 13 -1.79 -5.00 -14.25
C ILE A 13 -0.56 -4.83 -13.37
N PHE A 14 -0.44 -5.55 -12.24
CA PHE A 14 0.70 -5.44 -11.33
C PHE A 14 2.04 -5.79 -11.98
N GLN A 15 2.10 -6.86 -12.78
CA GLN A 15 3.29 -7.23 -13.54
C GLN A 15 3.70 -6.14 -14.54
N SER A 16 2.74 -5.44 -15.16
CA SER A 16 3.04 -4.30 -16.03
C SER A 16 3.52 -3.05 -15.28
N LEU A 17 3.22 -2.91 -13.98
CA LEU A 17 3.69 -1.79 -13.18
C LEU A 17 5.12 -1.98 -12.69
N GLN A 18 5.56 -3.24 -12.56
CA GLN A 18 6.88 -3.62 -12.05
C GLN A 18 8.05 -3.15 -12.94
N ASN A 19 7.76 -2.79 -14.21
CA ASN A 19 8.77 -2.36 -15.20
C ASN A 19 8.82 -0.83 -15.43
N ASN A 20 8.05 -0.01 -14.71
CA ASN A 20 8.10 1.44 -14.88
C ASN A 20 9.15 2.04 -13.94
N GLU A 21 10.15 2.70 -14.52
CA GLU A 21 11.17 3.47 -13.80
C GLU A 21 10.54 4.47 -12.80
N ILE A 22 11.31 4.74 -11.74
CA ILE A 22 11.08 5.53 -10.52
C ILE A 22 10.21 6.81 -10.66
N ARG A 23 10.04 7.35 -11.87
CA ARG A 23 9.31 8.60 -12.17
C ARG A 23 7.81 8.56 -11.87
N PHE A 24 7.20 7.38 -11.73
CA PHE A 24 5.74 7.23 -11.56
C PHE A 24 5.29 6.61 -10.24
N GLN A 25 6.16 6.51 -9.23
CA GLN A 25 5.84 5.84 -7.95
C GLN A 25 4.55 6.38 -7.28
N THR A 26 4.34 7.70 -7.22
CA THR A 26 3.10 8.26 -6.64
C THR A 26 1.84 7.82 -7.40
N PRO A 27 1.73 8.00 -8.74
CA PRO A 27 0.63 7.42 -9.52
C PRO A 27 0.42 5.92 -9.30
N LEU A 28 1.50 5.14 -9.21
CA LEU A 28 1.43 3.70 -8.97
C LEU A 28 0.86 3.37 -7.60
N ILE A 29 1.33 4.04 -6.54
CA ILE A 29 0.80 3.90 -5.16
C ILE A 29 -0.71 4.20 -5.15
N LEU A 30 -1.13 5.29 -5.79
CA LEU A 30 -2.56 5.65 -5.87
C LEU A 30 -3.39 4.59 -6.62
N ARG A 31 -2.84 4.02 -7.69
CA ARG A 31 -3.49 2.92 -8.43
C ARG A 31 -3.62 1.69 -7.56
N MET A 32 -2.56 1.27 -6.86
CA MET A 32 -2.58 0.10 -5.97
C MET A 32 -3.58 0.29 -4.83
N TYR A 33 -3.55 1.45 -4.18
CA TYR A 33 -4.53 1.85 -3.16
C TYR A 33 -5.97 1.75 -3.66
N GLY A 34 -6.24 2.31 -4.86
CA GLY A 34 -7.55 2.30 -5.49
C GLY A 34 -8.03 0.89 -5.82
N GLU A 35 -7.17 0.04 -6.38
CA GLU A 35 -7.51 -1.34 -6.71
C GLU A 35 -7.83 -2.16 -5.46
N LEU A 36 -7.06 -2.02 -4.38
CA LEU A 36 -7.36 -2.68 -3.10
C LEU A 36 -8.73 -2.26 -2.53
N ASN A 37 -9.07 -0.96 -2.64
CA ASN A 37 -10.39 -0.49 -2.23
C ASN A 37 -11.53 -1.09 -3.07
N LYS A 38 -11.36 -1.22 -4.40
CA LYS A 38 -12.36 -1.83 -5.29
C LYS A 38 -12.67 -3.29 -4.96
N VAL A 39 -11.69 -4.02 -4.40
CA VAL A 39 -11.86 -5.42 -3.99
C VAL A 39 -12.17 -5.58 -2.49
N ASN A 40 -12.59 -4.50 -1.83
CA ASN A 40 -12.94 -4.45 -0.40
C ASN A 40 -11.79 -4.83 0.54
N MET A 41 -10.55 -4.57 0.15
CA MET A 41 -9.34 -4.78 0.96
C MET A 41 -8.91 -3.49 1.68
N ARG A 42 -9.88 -2.82 2.30
CA ARG A 42 -9.65 -1.53 2.99
C ARG A 42 -8.78 -1.69 4.24
N ASN A 43 -8.86 -2.85 4.90
CA ASN A 43 -8.06 -3.14 6.09
C ASN A 43 -6.61 -3.40 5.71
N GLU A 44 -6.36 -4.10 4.61
CA GLU A 44 -5.04 -4.32 4.05
C GLU A 44 -4.38 -2.99 3.64
N ASN A 45 -5.13 -2.11 2.97
CA ASN A 45 -4.66 -0.74 2.70
C ASN A 45 -4.25 -0.01 4.00
N ARG A 46 -5.06 -0.12 5.06
CA ARG A 46 -4.75 0.49 6.35
C ARG A 46 -3.46 -0.09 6.94
N TYR A 47 -3.30 -1.42 6.90
CA TYR A 47 -2.12 -2.10 7.41
C TYR A 47 -0.86 -1.68 6.65
N ILE A 48 -0.88 -1.66 5.33
CA ILE A 48 0.23 -1.22 4.47
C ILE A 48 0.67 0.19 4.86
N LEU A 49 -0.29 1.12 4.96
CA LEU A 49 -0.02 2.52 5.29
C LEU A 49 0.54 2.68 6.71
N CYS A 50 -0.04 1.99 7.70
CA CYS A 50 0.45 2.05 9.08
C CYS A 50 1.84 1.42 9.20
N ASN A 51 2.09 0.29 8.53
CA ASN A 51 3.38 -0.38 8.56
C ASN A 51 4.48 0.51 7.98
N PHE A 52 4.25 1.15 6.83
CA PHE A 52 5.19 2.12 6.27
C PHE A 52 5.51 3.27 7.25
N LEU A 53 4.48 3.83 7.89
CA LEU A 53 4.62 4.93 8.83
C LEU A 53 5.37 4.52 10.10
N ASP A 54 5.13 3.31 10.59
CA ASP A 54 5.78 2.73 11.76
C ASP A 54 7.26 2.43 11.50
N GLN A 55 7.56 1.72 10.40
CA GLN A 55 8.94 1.37 10.03
C GLN A 55 9.84 2.58 9.78
N ASN A 56 9.25 3.73 9.45
CA ASN A 56 9.96 4.97 9.16
C ASN A 56 9.72 6.06 10.22
N SER A 57 9.13 5.72 11.37
CA SER A 57 8.75 6.68 12.42
C SER A 57 9.89 7.60 12.83
N ASP A 58 11.09 7.03 12.99
CA ASP A 58 12.32 7.72 13.40
C ASP A 58 12.78 8.75 12.35
N LYS A 59 12.65 8.41 11.06
CA LYS A 59 13.03 9.30 9.95
C LYS A 59 12.00 10.42 9.78
N ILE A 60 10.72 10.10 9.89
CA ILE A 60 9.63 11.02 9.50
C ILE A 60 9.11 11.90 10.65
N GLY A 61 9.67 11.73 11.85
CA GLY A 61 9.31 12.46 13.06
C GLY A 61 7.90 12.15 13.54
N LEU A 62 7.46 10.89 13.42
CA LEU A 62 6.14 10.47 13.90
C LEU A 62 6.20 10.34 15.43
N GLY A 63 5.74 11.37 16.15
CA GLY A 63 5.82 11.41 17.62
C GLY A 63 4.89 10.44 18.35
N ASP A 64 3.82 9.98 17.69
CA ASP A 64 2.83 9.05 18.24
C ASP A 64 2.90 7.70 17.53
N ASP A 65 2.69 6.63 18.30
CA ASP A 65 2.49 5.27 17.79
C ASP A 65 1.30 5.23 16.82
N ILE A 66 1.60 5.02 15.54
CA ILE A 66 0.60 5.06 14.46
C ILE A 66 -0.52 4.06 14.71
N TYR A 67 -0.24 2.89 15.30
CA TYR A 67 -1.24 1.88 15.56
C TYR A 67 -2.22 2.28 16.67
N LYS A 68 -1.83 3.16 17.59
CA LYS A 68 -2.76 3.73 18.59
C LYS A 68 -3.70 4.76 17.99
N ILE A 69 -3.22 5.58 17.06
CA ILE A 69 -3.99 6.71 16.50
C ILE A 69 -4.67 6.38 15.18
N ASN A 70 -4.39 5.23 14.56
CA ASN A 70 -4.90 4.92 13.22
C ASN A 70 -6.43 4.91 13.17
N ASN A 71 -7.11 4.39 14.19
CA ASN A 71 -8.57 4.29 14.22
C ASN A 71 -9.27 5.66 14.26
N GLN A 72 -8.54 6.72 14.64
CA GLN A 72 -9.04 8.10 14.63
C GLN A 72 -8.89 8.74 13.24
N LYS A 73 -8.19 8.10 12.30
CA LYS A 73 -7.95 8.58 10.95
C LYS A 73 -8.74 7.75 9.94
N THR A 74 -9.40 8.44 9.01
CA THR A 74 -9.94 7.82 7.81
C THR A 74 -8.81 7.22 6.98
N LEU A 75 -9.14 6.25 6.13
CA LEU A 75 -8.15 5.60 5.27
C LEU A 75 -7.48 6.61 4.31
N ASN A 76 -8.24 7.58 3.79
CA ASN A 76 -7.69 8.64 2.94
C ASN A 76 -6.76 9.58 3.71
N GLN A 77 -7.05 9.87 4.98
CA GLN A 77 -6.14 10.67 5.82
C GLN A 77 -4.81 9.93 6.07
N LEU A 78 -4.85 8.61 6.28
CA LEU A 78 -3.64 7.79 6.38
C LEU A 78 -2.85 7.78 5.07
N LEU A 79 -3.53 7.67 3.92
CA LEU A 79 -2.89 7.72 2.62
C LEU A 79 -2.19 9.06 2.40
N LEU A 80 -2.89 10.18 2.65
CA LEU A 80 -2.32 11.52 2.51
C LEU A 80 -1.12 11.71 3.43
N LEU A 81 -1.21 11.26 4.68
CA LEU A 81 -0.10 11.32 5.64
C LEU A 81 1.12 10.55 5.11
N ALA A 82 0.93 9.28 4.73
CA ALA A 82 2.01 8.44 4.23
C ALA A 82 2.67 9.01 2.96
N VAL A 83 1.88 9.45 1.97
CA VAL A 83 2.41 10.02 0.72
C VAL A 83 3.14 11.34 0.97
N ASN A 84 2.62 12.20 1.85
CA ASN A 84 3.28 13.46 2.18
C ASN A 84 4.60 13.24 2.90
N LYS A 85 4.63 12.35 3.90
CA LYS A 85 5.87 11.97 4.60
C LYS A 85 6.86 11.29 3.66
N ALA A 86 6.39 10.39 2.79
CA ALA A 86 7.25 9.77 1.78
C ALA A 86 7.87 10.79 0.83
N LYS A 87 7.15 11.84 0.43
CA LYS A 87 7.71 12.92 -0.39
C LYS A 87 8.70 13.79 0.37
N GLU A 88 8.33 14.21 1.58
CA GLU A 88 9.12 15.08 2.45
C GLU A 88 10.50 14.47 2.74
N PHE A 89 10.53 13.16 3.04
CA PHE A 89 11.73 12.43 3.44
C PHE A 89 12.36 11.57 2.33
N LYS A 90 11.89 11.70 1.08
CA LYS A 90 12.37 10.93 -0.10
C LYS A 90 12.22 9.40 0.03
N LEU A 91 11.15 8.95 0.66
CA LEU A 91 10.81 7.54 0.93
C LEU A 91 9.67 7.01 0.02
N LEU A 92 9.46 7.62 -1.15
CA LEU A 92 8.42 7.18 -2.10
C LEU A 92 8.65 5.76 -2.62
N GLU A 93 9.91 5.38 -2.80
CA GLU A 93 10.30 4.03 -3.20
C GLU A 93 9.93 3.01 -2.12
N GLU A 94 10.24 3.30 -0.87
CA GLU A 94 9.93 2.44 0.28
C GLU A 94 8.41 2.26 0.44
N LEU A 95 7.61 3.32 0.29
CA LEU A 95 6.15 3.22 0.30
C LEU A 95 5.63 2.39 -0.89
N TYR A 96 6.24 2.54 -2.08
CA TYR A 96 5.88 1.74 -3.24
C TYR A 96 6.19 0.25 -3.03
N GLU A 97 7.38 -0.06 -2.52
CA GLU A 97 7.81 -1.42 -2.21
C GLU A 97 6.92 -2.08 -1.16
N GLU A 98 6.50 -1.34 -0.13
CA GLU A 98 5.58 -1.82 0.91
C GLU A 98 4.22 -2.26 0.33
N TYR A 99 3.70 -1.52 -0.66
CA TYR A 99 2.51 -1.94 -1.40
C TYR A 99 2.77 -3.21 -2.23
N ILE A 100 3.87 -3.26 -2.98
CA ILE A 100 4.19 -4.40 -3.84
C ILE A 100 4.40 -5.68 -3.01
N SER A 101 5.16 -5.59 -1.93
CA SER A 101 5.47 -6.71 -1.04
C SER A 101 4.21 -7.24 -0.37
N SER A 102 3.37 -6.35 0.16
CA SER A 102 2.12 -6.70 0.82
C SER A 102 1.12 -7.34 -0.14
N ILE A 103 0.95 -6.78 -1.35
CA ILE A 103 0.07 -7.34 -2.37
C ILE A 103 0.58 -8.71 -2.84
N GLY A 104 1.90 -8.86 -3.00
CA GLY A 104 2.55 -10.13 -3.27
C GLY A 104 2.24 -11.18 -2.19
N ALA A 105 2.36 -10.81 -0.92
CA ALA A 105 2.07 -11.69 0.21
C ALA A 105 0.59 -12.09 0.30
N ILE A 106 -0.33 -11.13 0.11
CA ILE A 106 -1.78 -11.37 0.05
C ILE A 106 -2.11 -12.41 -1.04
N ASN A 107 -1.49 -12.27 -2.21
CA ASN A 107 -1.71 -13.19 -3.33
C ASN A 107 -1.19 -14.60 -3.04
N LYS A 108 -0.04 -14.74 -2.37
CA LYS A 108 0.53 -16.03 -1.95
C LYS A 108 -0.30 -16.73 -0.88
N LYS A 109 -0.76 -15.99 0.15
CA LYS A 109 -1.53 -16.56 1.27
C LYS A 109 -2.86 -17.19 0.84
N LYS A 110 -3.45 -16.72 -0.27
CA LYS A 110 -4.67 -17.31 -0.84
C LYS A 110 -4.44 -18.58 -1.66
N LEU A 111 -3.23 -18.83 -2.16
CA LEU A 111 -2.91 -20.07 -2.89
C LEU A 111 -2.83 -21.29 -1.96
N ILE A 112 -2.45 -21.10 -0.70
CA ILE A 112 -2.28 -22.18 0.29
C ILE A 112 -3.63 -22.65 0.88
N LYS A 113 -4.71 -21.85 0.72
CA LYS A 113 -6.05 -22.16 1.25
C LYS A 113 -7.02 -22.73 0.19
N THR A 114 -6.51 -23.11 -0.97
CA THR A 114 -7.22 -23.81 -2.06
C THR A 114 -6.63 -25.19 -2.22
#